data_AF-A0A0Q7EXH8-F1
#
_entry.id   AF-A0A0Q7EXH8-F1
#
_cell.length_a   1.000
_cell.length_b   1.000
_cell.length_c   1.000
_cell.angle_alpha   90.00
_cell.angle_beta   90.00
_cell.angle_gamma   90.00
#
_symmetry.space_group_name_H-M   'P 1'
#
loop_
_entity.id
_entity.type
_entity.pdbx_description
1 polymer ?
#
loop_
_entity_poly.entity_id
_entity_poly.type
_entity_poly.pdbx_seq_one_letter_code
_entity_poly.pdbx_strand_id
1 'polypeptide(L)'
;MTTPFVARRRQPYLGEQTFLSTIAHYRRDKNQGEQKLIEHGHVPRERSAILGFLASFLWCEFQLRYTAGDPLPDLAELLTKVVAAYEREAESSARLADDEYIPVFAMDDPIDEYVDFIGLISACILLHREDLIPRVHALVAGGPYDAADAVVEELLGFYLPDRPELDEWFWNRSGIRR
;
A
#
# COMPACT_ATOMS: atom_id res chain seq x y z
N MET A 1 -19.31 -10.24 24.92
CA MET A 1 -19.97 -10.92 23.78
C MET A 1 -19.36 -10.36 22.51
N THR A 2 -18.88 -11.19 21.60
CA THR A 2 -18.29 -10.74 20.33
C THR A 2 -19.39 -10.18 19.42
N THR A 3 -19.19 -8.99 18.86
CA THR A 3 -20.12 -8.38 17.90
C THR A 3 -20.27 -9.28 16.67
N PRO A 4 -21.50 -9.64 16.24
CA PRO A 4 -21.70 -10.45 15.05
C PRO A 4 -21.03 -9.84 13.81
N PHE A 5 -20.52 -10.67 12.89
CA PHE A 5 -19.81 -10.21 11.69
C PHE A 5 -20.60 -9.18 10.87
N VAL A 6 -21.89 -9.44 10.66
CA VAL A 6 -22.79 -8.55 9.92
C VAL A 6 -22.94 -7.18 10.57
N ALA A 7 -22.83 -7.10 11.90
CA ALA A 7 -22.97 -5.87 12.66
C ALA A 7 -21.65 -5.07 12.77
N ARG A 8 -20.49 -5.72 12.57
CA ARG A 8 -19.19 -5.03 12.63
C ARG A 8 -18.64 -4.61 11.26
N ARG A 9 -18.94 -5.35 10.18
CA ARG A 9 -18.40 -5.09 8.84
C ARG A 9 -18.73 -3.68 8.36
N ARG A 10 -17.77 -3.04 7.69
CA ARG A 10 -17.92 -1.69 7.13
C ARG A 10 -18.58 -1.69 5.74
N GLN A 11 -18.56 -2.84 5.04
CA GLN A 11 -19.20 -3.00 3.73
C GLN A 11 -20.25 -4.13 3.73
N PRO A 12 -21.45 -3.89 3.18
CA PRO A 12 -22.57 -4.84 3.25
C PRO A 12 -22.40 -6.08 2.36
N TYR A 13 -21.52 -6.03 1.36
CA TYR A 13 -21.32 -7.11 0.39
C TYR A 13 -20.25 -8.13 0.80
N LEU A 14 -19.48 -7.87 1.85
CA LEU A 14 -18.52 -8.84 2.37
C LEU A 14 -19.23 -9.84 3.28
N GLY A 15 -19.27 -11.12 2.91
CA GLY A 15 -19.76 -12.21 3.75
C GLY A 15 -18.68 -12.77 4.68
N GLU A 16 -19.06 -13.32 5.84
CA GLU A 16 -18.11 -13.87 6.82
C GLU A 16 -17.30 -15.03 6.24
N GLN A 17 -17.94 -15.96 5.54
CA GLN A 17 -17.24 -17.07 4.89
C GLN A 17 -16.27 -16.57 3.81
N THR A 18 -16.65 -15.57 3.02
CA THR A 18 -15.77 -14.97 2.01
C THR A 18 -14.56 -14.33 2.69
N PHE A 19 -14.77 -13.54 3.75
CA PHE A 19 -13.68 -12.97 4.54
C PHE A 19 -12.71 -14.04 5.06
N LEU A 20 -13.23 -15.10 5.70
CA LEU A 20 -12.43 -16.18 6.25
C LEU A 20 -11.65 -16.95 5.18
N SER A 21 -12.28 -17.22 4.02
CA SER A 21 -11.61 -17.88 2.90
C SER A 21 -10.52 -17.02 2.28
N THR A 22 -10.79 -15.72 2.05
CA THR A 22 -9.83 -14.80 1.43
C THR A 22 -8.65 -14.54 2.34
N ILE A 23 -8.86 -14.34 3.65
CA ILE A 23 -7.75 -14.13 4.57
C ILE A 23 -6.88 -15.39 4.74
N ALA A 24 -7.49 -16.58 4.68
CA ALA A 24 -6.74 -17.84 4.67
C ALA A 24 -5.89 -17.99 3.40
N HIS A 25 -6.39 -17.50 2.25
CA HIS A 25 -5.62 -17.46 1.00
C HIS A 25 -4.43 -16.50 1.11
N TYR A 26 -4.63 -15.25 1.53
CA TYR A 26 -3.51 -14.29 1.70
C TYR A 26 -2.44 -14.83 2.64
N ARG A 27 -2.82 -15.48 3.74
CA ARG A 27 -1.86 -16.10 4.67
C ARG A 27 -1.10 -17.26 4.05
N ARG A 28 -1.75 -18.07 3.22
CA ARG A 28 -1.06 -19.15 2.48
C ARG A 28 -0.05 -18.57 1.51
N ASP A 29 -0.44 -17.56 0.75
CA ASP A 29 0.42 -16.97 -0.26
C ASP A 29 1.58 -16.19 0.37
N LYS A 30 1.36 -15.53 1.50
CA LYS A 30 2.42 -14.97 2.36
C LYS A 30 3.44 -16.04 2.75
N ASN A 31 2.99 -17.18 3.27
CA ASN A 31 3.89 -18.27 3.66
C ASN A 31 4.68 -18.82 2.46
N GLN A 32 4.05 -18.93 1.29
CA GLN A 32 4.73 -19.32 0.06
C GLN A 32 5.77 -18.28 -0.38
N GLY A 33 5.45 -16.99 -0.29
CA GLY A 33 6.39 -15.91 -0.57
C GLY A 33 7.57 -15.88 0.39
N GLU A 34 7.35 -16.12 1.68
CA GLU A 34 8.42 -16.24 2.68
C GLU A 34 9.33 -17.44 2.38
N GLN A 35 8.77 -18.58 1.98
CA GLN A 35 9.54 -19.74 1.55
C GLN A 35 10.37 -19.43 0.29
N LYS A 36 9.77 -18.80 -0.72
CA LYS A 36 10.48 -18.34 -1.92
C LYS A 36 11.60 -17.37 -1.58
N LEU A 37 11.40 -16.46 -0.62
CA LEU A 37 12.44 -15.52 -0.18
C LEU A 37 13.64 -16.26 0.43
N ILE A 38 13.43 -17.37 1.12
CA ILE A 38 14.52 -18.21 1.64
C ILE A 38 15.28 -18.90 0.50
N GLU A 39 14.54 -19.45 -0.47
CA GLU A 39 15.10 -20.21 -1.60
C GLU A 39 15.84 -19.31 -2.60
N HIS A 40 15.25 -18.16 -2.92
CA HIS A 40 15.61 -17.29 -4.03
C HIS A 40 16.16 -15.92 -3.60
N GLY A 41 16.10 -15.57 -2.31
CA GLY A 41 16.48 -14.24 -1.83
C GLY A 41 17.97 -13.90 -1.93
N HIS A 42 18.78 -14.82 -2.45
CA HIS A 42 20.19 -14.60 -2.81
C HIS A 42 20.35 -13.95 -4.19
N VAL A 43 19.34 -14.04 -5.07
CA VAL A 43 19.29 -13.31 -6.34
C VAL A 43 18.66 -11.94 -6.08
N PRO A 44 19.37 -10.80 -6.24
CA PRO A 44 18.89 -9.49 -5.81
C PRO A 44 17.54 -9.10 -6.43
N ARG A 45 17.39 -9.26 -7.75
CA ARG A 45 16.14 -8.93 -8.46
C ARG A 45 14.96 -9.78 -7.99
N GLU A 46 15.14 -11.09 -7.85
CA GLU A 46 14.10 -12.00 -7.35
C GLU A 46 13.73 -11.65 -5.91
N ARG A 47 14.71 -11.33 -5.07
CA ARG A 47 14.49 -10.86 -3.69
C ARG A 47 13.59 -9.63 -3.65
N SER A 48 13.91 -8.60 -4.44
CA SER A 48 13.11 -7.37 -4.49
C SER A 48 11.68 -7.64 -4.96
N ALA A 49 11.51 -8.42 -6.04
CA ALA A 49 10.19 -8.80 -6.54
C ALA A 49 9.37 -9.61 -5.52
N ILE A 50 9.99 -10.54 -4.80
CA ILE A 50 9.31 -11.32 -3.74
C ILE A 50 8.91 -10.42 -2.57
N LEU A 51 9.76 -9.47 -2.18
CA LEU A 51 9.44 -8.53 -1.09
C LEU A 51 8.28 -7.62 -1.46
N GLY A 52 8.22 -7.11 -2.69
CA GLY A 52 7.07 -6.32 -3.16
C GLY A 52 5.78 -7.11 -3.19
N PHE A 53 5.83 -8.35 -3.66
CA PHE A 53 4.69 -9.25 -3.61
C PHE A 53 4.18 -9.50 -2.17
N LEU A 54 5.09 -9.68 -1.22
CA LEU A 54 4.74 -9.83 0.20
C LEU A 54 4.14 -8.55 0.80
N ALA A 55 4.67 -7.37 0.43
CA ALA A 55 4.15 -6.08 0.88
C ALA A 55 2.72 -5.84 0.35
N SER A 56 2.50 -6.08 -0.95
CA SER A 56 1.19 -5.97 -1.60
C SER A 56 0.14 -6.88 -0.96
N PHE A 57 0.48 -8.13 -0.63
CA PHE A 57 -0.46 -9.00 0.09
C PHE A 57 -0.80 -8.53 1.49
N LEU A 58 0.18 -7.99 2.21
CA LEU A 58 -0.06 -7.45 3.54
C LEU A 58 -0.98 -6.23 3.47
N TRP A 59 -0.84 -5.42 2.42
CA TRP A 59 -1.75 -4.32 2.11
C TRP A 59 -3.17 -4.81 1.76
N CYS A 60 -3.29 -5.85 0.93
CA CYS A 60 -4.59 -6.46 0.62
C CYS A 60 -5.26 -7.06 1.87
N GLU A 61 -4.49 -7.69 2.76
CA GLU A 61 -5.00 -8.16 4.05
C GLU A 61 -5.49 -6.98 4.90
N PHE A 62 -4.75 -5.88 4.96
CA PHE A 62 -5.19 -4.67 5.65
C PHE A 62 -6.52 -4.15 5.10
N GLN A 63 -6.65 -3.97 3.79
CA GLN A 63 -7.87 -3.49 3.14
C GLN A 63 -9.06 -4.41 3.42
N LEU A 64 -8.85 -5.73 3.35
CA LEU A 64 -9.88 -6.73 3.66
C LEU A 64 -10.31 -6.67 5.13
N ARG A 65 -9.37 -6.57 6.06
CA ARG A 65 -9.66 -6.48 7.51
C ARG A 65 -10.34 -5.16 7.88
N TYR A 66 -9.91 -4.05 7.28
CA TYR A 66 -10.61 -2.77 7.40
C TYR A 66 -12.06 -2.93 6.92
N THR A 67 -12.27 -3.52 5.74
CA THR A 67 -13.61 -3.77 5.19
C THR A 67 -14.46 -4.68 6.08
N ALA A 68 -13.84 -5.69 6.68
CA ALA A 68 -14.47 -6.65 7.59
C ALA A 68 -14.86 -6.06 8.95
N GLY A 69 -14.46 -4.82 9.26
CA GLY A 69 -14.83 -4.20 10.52
C GLY A 69 -13.92 -4.59 11.68
N ASP A 70 -12.66 -4.93 11.42
CA ASP A 70 -11.71 -5.16 12.49
C ASP A 70 -11.49 -3.88 13.32
N PRO A 71 -11.14 -3.99 14.61
CA PRO A 71 -10.90 -2.84 15.48
C PRO A 71 -9.81 -1.92 14.92
N LEU A 72 -10.04 -0.60 15.02
CA LEU A 72 -9.09 0.39 14.52
C LEU A 72 -7.69 0.29 15.17
N PRO A 73 -7.52 -0.01 16.48
CA PRO A 73 -6.20 -0.20 17.07
C PRO A 73 -5.41 -1.35 16.41
N ASP A 74 -6.06 -2.48 16.15
CA ASP A 74 -5.44 -3.64 15.49
C ASP A 74 -5.03 -3.31 14.04
N LEU A 75 -5.86 -2.51 13.37
CA LEU A 75 -5.59 -2.03 12.01
C LEU A 75 -4.44 -1.02 11.99
N ALA A 76 -4.31 -0.15 13.00
CA ALA A 76 -3.19 0.78 13.10
C ALA A 76 -1.86 0.07 13.32
N GLU A 77 -1.86 -1.01 14.12
CA GLU A 77 -0.67 -1.88 14.26
C GLU A 77 -0.35 -2.58 12.94
N LEU A 78 -1.36 -3.11 12.24
CA LEU A 78 -1.19 -3.75 10.95
C LEU A 78 -0.66 -2.78 9.88
N LEU A 79 -1.17 -1.54 9.83
CA LEU A 79 -0.70 -0.51 8.90
C LEU A 79 0.79 -0.22 9.09
N THR A 80 1.28 -0.23 10.33
CA THR A 80 2.73 -0.09 10.61
C THR A 80 3.54 -1.21 9.98
N LYS A 81 3.00 -2.44 10.00
CA LYS A 81 3.65 -3.61 9.38
C LYS A 81 3.59 -3.55 7.86
N VAL A 82 2.50 -3.03 7.28
CA VAL A 82 2.38 -2.78 5.84
C VAL A 82 3.47 -1.81 5.38
N VAL A 83 3.58 -0.63 6.02
CA VAL A 83 4.59 0.38 5.68
C VAL A 83 6.00 -0.21 5.81
N ALA A 84 6.27 -0.94 6.89
CA ALA A 84 7.57 -1.61 7.07
C ALA A 84 7.87 -2.69 6.00
N ALA A 85 6.85 -3.32 5.42
CA ALA A 85 7.05 -4.28 4.34
C ALA A 85 7.44 -3.58 3.04
N TYR A 86 6.78 -2.48 2.69
CA TYR A 86 7.15 -1.65 1.53
C TYR A 86 8.51 -0.98 1.70
N GLU A 87 8.88 -0.53 2.89
CA GLU A 87 10.24 -0.03 3.16
C GLU A 87 11.32 -1.09 2.91
N ARG A 88 11.05 -2.35 3.30
CA ARG A 88 11.98 -3.47 3.04
C ARG A 88 12.12 -3.79 1.56
N GLU A 89 11.04 -3.66 0.80
CA GLU A 89 11.08 -3.74 -0.65
C GLU A 89 11.93 -2.59 -1.22
N ALA A 90 11.64 -1.34 -0.85
CA ALA A 90 12.37 -0.16 -1.30
C ALA A 90 13.89 -0.31 -1.05
N GLU A 91 14.26 -0.75 0.15
CA GLU A 91 15.66 -1.01 0.52
C GLU A 91 16.30 -2.12 -0.32
N SER A 92 15.52 -3.11 -0.75
CA SER A 92 15.99 -4.17 -1.65
C SER A 92 16.14 -3.64 -3.08
N SER A 93 15.15 -2.90 -3.59
CA SER A 93 15.16 -2.31 -4.92
C SER A 93 16.28 -1.30 -5.12
N ALA A 94 16.57 -0.48 -4.10
CA ALA A 94 17.67 0.51 -4.13
C ALA A 94 19.08 -0.10 -4.25
N ARG A 95 19.22 -1.43 -4.07
CA ARG A 95 20.49 -2.15 -4.26
C ARG A 95 20.64 -2.75 -5.66
N LEU A 96 19.60 -2.69 -6.48
CA LEU A 96 19.65 -3.15 -7.86
C LEU A 96 20.42 -2.14 -8.73
N ALA A 97 20.93 -2.61 -9.85
CA ALA A 97 21.45 -1.71 -10.88
C ALA A 97 20.29 -0.88 -11.47
N ASP A 98 20.59 0.31 -12.00
CA ASP A 98 19.57 1.25 -12.50
C ASP A 98 18.66 0.63 -13.58
N ASP A 99 19.20 -0.24 -14.44
CA ASP A 99 18.45 -0.95 -15.49
C ASP A 99 17.60 -2.11 -14.96
N GLU A 100 17.85 -2.53 -13.72
CA GLU A 100 17.08 -3.54 -13.02
C GLU A 100 16.17 -2.96 -11.92
N TYR A 101 16.28 -1.67 -11.61
CA TYR A 101 15.53 -1.02 -10.55
C TYR A 101 14.02 -1.25 -10.72
N ILE A 102 13.35 -1.53 -9.60
CA ILE A 102 11.92 -1.77 -9.53
C ILE A 102 11.35 -0.72 -8.56
N PRO A 103 10.59 0.29 -9.04
CA PRO A 103 9.93 1.22 -8.15
C PRO A 103 8.92 0.47 -7.27
N VAL A 104 8.76 0.91 -6.03
CA VAL A 104 7.73 0.36 -5.12
C VAL A 104 6.32 0.66 -5.64
N PHE A 105 6.16 1.85 -6.23
CA PHE A 105 4.94 2.29 -6.93
C PHE A 105 5.33 2.95 -8.26
N ALA A 106 5.06 2.27 -9.37
CA ALA A 106 4.98 2.82 -10.71
C ALA A 106 3.60 3.47 -10.91
N MET A 107 3.48 4.76 -10.62
CA MET A 107 2.18 5.46 -10.61
C MET A 107 1.63 5.82 -12.01
N ASP A 108 2.39 5.58 -13.07
CA ASP A 108 2.02 5.87 -14.46
C ASP A 108 1.28 4.70 -15.14
N ASP A 109 1.63 3.45 -14.84
CA ASP A 109 0.93 2.23 -15.27
C ASP A 109 1.45 1.01 -14.48
N PRO A 110 0.61 0.22 -13.77
CA PRO A 110 -0.86 0.25 -13.74
C PRO A 110 -1.45 1.24 -12.72
N ILE A 111 -2.70 1.66 -12.99
CA ILE A 111 -3.49 2.52 -12.08
C ILE A 111 -3.61 1.97 -10.66
N ASP A 112 -3.51 0.65 -10.50
CA ASP A 112 -3.61 -0.02 -9.20
C ASP A 112 -2.51 0.44 -8.23
N GLU A 113 -1.29 0.70 -8.71
CA GLU A 113 -0.17 1.14 -7.85
C GLU A 113 -0.34 2.59 -7.38
N TYR A 114 -0.88 3.45 -8.24
CA TYR A 114 -1.30 4.80 -7.85
C TYR A 114 -2.41 4.75 -6.78
N VAL A 115 -3.41 3.89 -6.97
CA VAL A 115 -4.52 3.70 -6.02
C VAL A 115 -4.01 3.16 -4.68
N ASP A 116 -3.06 2.23 -4.69
CA ASP A 116 -2.46 1.69 -3.48
C ASP A 116 -1.66 2.73 -2.72
N PHE A 117 -0.87 3.56 -3.41
CA PHE A 117 -0.12 4.65 -2.79
C PHE A 117 -1.05 5.68 -2.11
N ILE A 118 -2.07 6.16 -2.82
CA ILE A 118 -3.09 7.06 -2.22
C ILE A 118 -3.84 6.36 -1.08
N GLY A 119 -4.13 5.08 -1.24
CA GLY A 119 -4.78 4.26 -0.23
C GLY A 119 -3.96 4.19 1.07
N LEU A 120 -2.64 4.05 0.98
CA LEU A 120 -1.74 4.06 2.13
C LEU A 120 -1.74 5.40 2.86
N ILE A 121 -1.61 6.52 2.13
CA ILE A 121 -1.68 7.86 2.72
C ILE A 121 -3.04 8.06 3.39
N SER A 122 -4.12 7.73 2.69
CA SER A 122 -5.49 7.82 3.19
C SER A 122 -5.69 6.99 4.46
N ALA A 123 -5.15 5.77 4.52
CA ALA A 123 -5.22 4.91 5.69
C ALA A 123 -4.44 5.48 6.88
N CYS A 124 -3.28 6.11 6.65
CA CYS A 124 -2.52 6.81 7.69
C CYS A 124 -3.36 7.94 8.30
N ILE A 125 -4.00 8.75 7.47
CA ILE A 125 -4.87 9.85 7.89
C ILE A 125 -6.09 9.33 8.66
N LEU A 126 -6.81 8.36 8.11
CA LEU A 126 -8.03 7.80 8.71
C LEU A 126 -7.80 7.13 10.07
N LEU A 127 -6.61 6.58 10.29
CA LEU A 127 -6.25 5.89 11.53
C LEU A 127 -5.46 6.77 12.52
N HIS A 128 -5.31 8.07 12.24
CA HIS A 128 -4.48 8.99 13.04
C HIS A 128 -3.06 8.45 13.26
N ARG A 129 -2.45 8.01 12.16
CA ARG A 129 -1.06 7.55 12.06
C ARG A 129 -0.27 8.45 11.14
N GLU A 130 -0.38 9.74 11.39
CA GLU A 130 0.33 10.79 10.64
C GLU A 130 1.85 10.60 10.72
N ASP A 131 2.35 9.93 11.77
CA ASP A 131 3.76 9.52 11.91
C ASP A 131 4.26 8.59 10.80
N LEU A 132 3.34 7.88 10.12
CA LEU A 132 3.67 7.01 8.99
C LEU A 132 3.71 7.75 7.64
N ILE A 133 3.12 8.94 7.54
CA ILE A 133 3.02 9.68 6.27
C ILE A 133 4.40 10.01 5.68
N PRO A 134 5.38 10.55 6.45
CA PRO A 134 6.73 10.79 5.91
C PRO A 134 7.42 9.51 5.42
N ARG A 135 7.13 8.37 6.05
CA ARG A 135 7.70 7.06 5.67
C ARG A 135 7.10 6.54 4.38
N VAL A 136 5.79 6.71 4.19
CA VAL A 136 5.11 6.37 2.93
C VAL A 136 5.61 7.27 1.80
N HIS A 137 5.70 8.59 2.03
CA HIS A 137 6.24 9.52 1.03
C HIS A 137 7.68 9.17 0.60
N ALA A 138 8.53 8.75 1.54
CA ALA A 138 9.91 8.35 1.25
C ALA A 138 10.03 7.18 0.25
N LEU A 139 8.97 6.40 0.03
CA LEU A 139 8.96 5.32 -0.97
C LEU A 139 8.98 5.83 -2.42
N VAL A 140 8.61 7.10 -2.63
CA VAL A 140 8.48 7.73 -3.96
C VAL A 140 9.25 9.05 -4.06
N ALA A 141 9.79 9.54 -2.94
CA ALA A 141 10.52 10.79 -2.85
C ALA A 141 11.71 10.86 -3.82
N GLY A 142 11.87 12.00 -4.49
CA GLY A 142 12.90 12.21 -5.53
C GLY A 142 12.71 11.38 -6.80
N GLY A 143 11.65 10.56 -6.87
CA GLY A 143 11.24 9.84 -8.07
C GLY A 143 10.40 10.70 -9.02
N PRO A 144 9.95 10.12 -10.15
CA PRO A 144 9.20 10.85 -11.18
C PRO A 144 7.80 11.33 -10.73
N TYR A 145 7.30 10.87 -9.57
CA TYR A 145 5.97 11.18 -9.06
C TYR A 145 5.98 12.13 -7.86
N ASP A 146 7.15 12.42 -7.28
CA ASP A 146 7.28 13.39 -6.20
C ASP A 146 7.07 14.80 -6.76
N ALA A 147 6.22 15.61 -6.13
CA ALA A 147 5.92 16.96 -6.59
C ALA A 147 5.31 17.00 -8.00
N ALA A 148 4.57 15.97 -8.39
CA ALA A 148 4.02 15.86 -9.74
C ALA A 148 2.48 15.66 -9.80
N ASP A 149 1.82 15.18 -8.75
CA ASP A 149 0.37 14.92 -8.74
C ASP A 149 -0.39 15.81 -7.75
N ALA A 150 -1.35 16.61 -8.23
CA ALA A 150 -2.11 17.52 -7.37
C ALA A 150 -2.84 16.83 -6.21
N VAL A 151 -3.39 15.61 -6.39
CA VAL A 151 -4.12 14.91 -5.32
C VAL A 151 -3.17 14.43 -4.24
N VAL A 152 -2.07 13.80 -4.65
CA VAL A 152 -1.02 13.35 -3.72
C VAL A 152 -0.45 14.54 -2.96
N GLU A 153 -0.12 15.64 -3.66
CA GLU A 153 0.44 16.82 -3.02
C GLU A 153 -0.53 17.52 -2.08
N GLU A 154 -1.81 17.60 -2.43
CA GLU A 154 -2.85 18.14 -1.54
C GLU A 154 -2.94 17.30 -0.26
N LEU A 155 -2.93 15.96 -0.35
CA LEU A 155 -2.96 15.08 0.81
C LEU A 155 -1.69 15.20 1.67
N LEU A 156 -0.51 15.26 1.04
CA LEU A 156 0.77 15.36 1.74
C LEU A 156 1.00 16.74 2.36
N GLY A 157 0.51 17.81 1.74
CA GLY A 157 0.73 19.21 2.17
C GLY A 157 0.19 19.53 3.56
N PHE A 158 -0.77 18.76 4.06
CA PHE A 158 -1.25 18.89 5.45
C PHE A 158 -0.24 18.36 6.49
N TYR A 159 0.68 17.48 6.10
CA TYR A 159 1.51 16.71 7.03
C TYR A 159 3.01 16.88 6.79
N LEU A 160 3.41 17.25 5.58
CA LEU A 160 4.79 17.51 5.19
C LEU A 160 4.96 19.01 4.89
N PRO A 161 5.99 19.68 5.42
CA PRO A 161 6.27 21.06 5.06
C PRO A 161 6.74 21.18 3.61
N ASP A 162 6.61 22.38 3.04
CA ASP A 162 7.20 22.77 1.76
C ASP A 162 6.78 21.92 0.54
N ARG A 163 5.58 21.34 0.57
CA ARG A 163 4.99 20.66 -0.60
C ARG A 163 4.47 21.69 -1.61
N PRO A 164 4.65 21.47 -2.93
CA PRO A 164 4.19 22.39 -3.95
C PRO A 164 2.67 22.38 -4.08
N GLU A 165 2.09 23.53 -4.39
CA GLU A 165 0.71 23.62 -4.87
C GLU A 165 0.71 23.33 -6.37
N LEU A 166 -0.02 22.30 -6.79
CA LEU A 166 -0.09 21.85 -8.19
C LEU A 166 -1.54 21.88 -8.68
N ASP A 167 -1.70 22.24 -9.95
CA ASP A 167 -3.01 22.27 -10.63
C ASP A 167 -3.26 21.03 -11.51
N GLU A 168 -2.23 20.22 -11.79
CA GLU A 168 -2.29 19.09 -12.73
C GLU A 168 -2.50 17.74 -12.01
N TRP A 169 -3.39 16.93 -12.56
CA TRP A 169 -3.82 15.64 -12.00
C TRP A 169 -3.31 14.55 -12.94
N PHE A 170 -2.57 13.55 -12.44
CA PHE A 170 -2.09 12.45 -13.30
C PHE A 170 -3.25 11.69 -13.94
N TRP A 171 -4.32 11.45 -13.18
CA TRP A 171 -5.51 10.75 -13.66
C TRP A 171 -6.67 11.71 -13.87
N ASN A 172 -6.61 12.49 -14.95
CA ASN A 172 -7.78 13.28 -15.36
C ASN A 172 -8.91 12.35 -15.85
N ARG A 173 -10.13 12.53 -15.37
CA ARG A 173 -11.33 12.06 -16.08
C ARG A 173 -11.74 13.14 -17.09
N SER A 174 -11.03 13.26 -18.21
CA SER A 174 -11.43 14.13 -19.33
C SER A 174 -11.44 13.40 -20.68
N GLY A 175 -11.97 12.18 -20.69
CA GLY A 175 -12.40 11.49 -21.92
C GLY A 175 -13.88 11.66 -22.25
N ILE A 176 -14.68 12.37 -21.45
CA ILE A 176 -16.07 12.70 -21.78
C ILE A 176 -16.08 14.07 -22.45
N ARG A 177 -15.89 14.08 -23.77
CA ARG A 177 -16.38 15.19 -24.60
C ARG A 177 -17.89 15.24 -24.43
N ARG A 178 -18.42 16.33 -23.86
CA ARG A 178 -19.84 16.68 -24.02
C ARG A 178 -20.12 17.05 -25.47
#